data_AF-A0A7W5TSP2-F1
#
_entry.id   AF-A0A7W5TSP2-F1
#
_cell.length_a   1.000
_cell.length_b   1.000
_cell.length_c   1.000
_cell.angle_alpha   90.00
_cell.angle_beta   90.00
_cell.angle_gamma   90.00
#
_symmetry.space_group_name_H-M   'P 1'
#
loop_
_entity.id
_entity.type
_entity.pdbx_description
1 polymer ?
#
loop_
_entity_poly.entity_id
_entity_poly.type
_entity_poly.pdbx_seq_one_letter_code
_entity_poly.pdbx_strand_id
1 'polypeptide(L)'
;MRGQYKFVLCPGDPDQLFDLVADPFELHNAADDPGHADVAARLRTDLEAQYDLTALEEEVLTSQARRRLVAQALQYGTARPWDFEPDPEQRYVRGDFWTALKFGQIREVAPKQQ
;
A
#
# COMPACT_ATOMS: atom_id res chain seq x y z
N MET A 1 11.11 -9.14 6.56
CA MET A 1 12.36 -8.64 7.17
C MET A 1 12.36 -9.01 8.65
N ARG A 2 13.50 -9.43 9.19
CA ARG A 2 13.69 -9.64 10.64
C ARG A 2 15.07 -9.10 11.04
N GLY A 3 15.11 -8.11 11.92
CA GLY A 3 16.34 -7.40 12.25
C GLY A 3 16.96 -6.76 11.00
N GLN A 4 18.26 -6.94 10.80
CA GLN A 4 18.98 -6.45 9.61
C GLN A 4 18.75 -7.27 8.34
N TYR A 5 18.10 -8.43 8.43
CA TYR A 5 18.00 -9.35 7.30
C TYR A 5 16.68 -9.22 6.54
N LYS A 6 16.78 -9.18 5.22
CA LYS A 6 15.68 -9.34 4.28
C LYS A 6 15.82 -10.71 3.61
N PHE A 7 14.77 -11.51 3.72
CA PHE A 7 14.68 -12.82 3.06
C PHE A 7 13.47 -12.84 2.14
N VAL A 8 13.66 -13.35 0.93
CA VAL A 8 12.64 -13.49 -0.12
C VAL A 8 12.57 -14.96 -0.51
N LEU A 9 11.36 -15.51 -0.40
CA LEU A 9 11.02 -16.88 -0.79
C LEU A 9 9.99 -16.80 -1.92
N CYS A 10 10.33 -17.36 -3.08
CA CYS A 10 9.44 -17.48 -4.23
C CYS A 10 9.56 -18.91 -4.78
N PRO A 11 8.49 -19.73 -4.73
CA PRO A 11 8.54 -21.08 -5.30
C PRO A 11 8.92 -21.02 -6.78
N GLY A 12 9.98 -21.73 -7.17
CA GLY A 12 10.49 -21.77 -8.54
C GLY A 12 11.69 -20.86 -8.81
N ASP A 13 11.98 -19.90 -7.91
CA ASP A 13 13.17 -19.07 -7.96
C ASP A 13 14.14 -19.41 -6.82
N PRO A 14 15.45 -19.12 -6.96
CA PRO A 14 16.39 -19.25 -5.85
C PRO A 14 16.01 -18.32 -4.69
N ASP A 15 16.25 -18.80 -3.46
CA ASP A 15 16.10 -17.99 -2.26
C ASP A 15 17.00 -16.74 -2.33
N GLN A 16 16.53 -15.63 -1.76
CA GLN A 16 17.32 -14.41 -1.66
C GLN A 16 17.44 -13.96 -0.21
N LEU A 17 18.67 -13.72 0.23
CA LEU A 17 18.98 -13.19 1.56
C LEU A 17 19.90 -11.98 1.42
N PHE A 18 19.53 -10.88 2.06
CA PHE A 18 20.32 -9.65 2.11
C PHE A 18 20.52 -9.20 3.55
N ASP A 19 21.76 -8.89 3.90
CA ASP A 19 22.10 -8.15 5.12
C ASP A 19 22.02 -6.66 4.83
N LEU A 20 20.95 -5.99 5.26
CA LEU A 20 20.70 -4.58 4.94
C LEU A 20 21.65 -3.61 5.65
N VAL A 21 22.41 -4.07 6.64
CA VAL A 21 23.44 -3.25 7.30
C VAL A 21 24.74 -3.29 6.51
N ALA A 22 25.16 -4.47 6.07
CA ALA A 22 26.38 -4.65 5.27
C ALA A 22 26.18 -4.31 3.78
N ASP A 23 24.97 -4.55 3.26
CA ASP A 23 24.58 -4.40 1.86
C ASP A 23 23.22 -3.68 1.75
N PRO A 24 23.16 -2.37 2.03
CA PRO A 24 21.91 -1.59 2.02
C PRO A 24 21.27 -1.47 0.63
N PHE A 25 22.00 -1.82 -0.43
CA PHE A 25 21.54 -1.76 -1.80
C PHE A 25 21.19 -3.14 -2.38
N GLU A 26 21.24 -4.20 -1.55
CA GLU A 26 20.83 -5.56 -1.93
C GLU A 26 21.55 -6.08 -3.19
N LEU A 27 22.84 -5.75 -3.34
CA LEU A 27 23.65 -6.13 -4.50
C LEU A 27 24.20 -7.55 -4.41
N HIS A 28 24.27 -8.12 -3.21
CA HIS A 28 24.89 -9.42 -2.95
C HIS A 28 23.88 -10.36 -2.29
N ASN A 29 23.40 -11.35 -3.04
CA ASN A 29 22.58 -12.41 -2.49
C ASN A 29 23.45 -13.36 -1.63
N ALA A 30 23.18 -13.39 -0.33
CA ALA A 30 23.88 -14.21 0.65
C ALA A 30 23.14 -15.53 0.98
N ALA A 31 22.11 -15.91 0.23
CA ALA A 31 21.30 -17.10 0.53
C ALA A 31 22.13 -18.40 0.54
N ASP A 32 23.10 -18.52 -0.37
CA ASP A 32 23.98 -19.68 -0.50
C ASP A 32 25.33 -19.50 0.22
N ASP A 33 25.54 -18.38 0.93
CA ASP A 33 26.76 -18.13 1.70
C ASP A 33 26.76 -18.98 2.99
N PRO A 34 27.77 -19.87 3.20
CA PRO A 34 27.87 -20.66 4.42
C PRO A 34 27.86 -19.82 5.70
N GLY A 35 28.35 -18.57 5.66
CA GLY A 35 28.32 -17.65 6.80
C GLY A 35 26.92 -17.22 7.22
N HIS A 36 25.93 -17.37 6.34
CA HIS A 36 24.55 -16.96 6.53
C HIS A 36 23.54 -18.12 6.59
N ALA A 37 24.02 -19.37 6.49
CA ALA A 37 23.19 -20.57 6.39
C ALA A 37 22.16 -20.71 7.55
N ASP A 38 22.57 -20.45 8.79
CA ASP A 38 21.68 -20.53 9.95
C ASP A 38 20.56 -19.48 9.90
N VAL A 39 20.88 -18.26 9.44
CA VAL A 39 19.91 -17.18 9.31
C VAL A 39 18.94 -17.47 8.17
N ALA A 40 19.44 -17.92 7.02
CA ALA A 40 18.63 -18.32 5.88
C ALA A 40 17.64 -19.44 6.27
N ALA A 41 18.13 -20.52 6.89
CA ALA A 41 17.31 -21.64 7.30
C ALA A 41 16.21 -21.23 8.30
N ARG A 42 16.56 -20.42 9.31
CA ARG A 42 15.58 -19.93 10.29
C ARG A 42 14.49 -19.10 9.63
N LEU A 43 14.86 -18.15 8.76
CA LEU A 43 13.90 -17.28 8.08
C LEU A 43 13.02 -18.06 7.12
N ARG A 44 13.58 -19.07 6.46
CA ARG A 44 12.82 -19.99 5.61
C ARG A 44 11.76 -20.75 6.42
N THR A 45 12.15 -21.39 7.52
CA THR A 45 11.22 -22.10 8.41
C THR A 45 10.14 -21.16 8.96
N ASP A 46 10.50 -19.93 9.36
CA ASP A 46 9.55 -18.93 9.83
C ASP A 46 8.49 -18.57 8.77
N LEU A 47 8.89 -18.48 7.49
CA LEU A 47 7.97 -18.18 6.39
C LEU A 47 7.11 -19.39 6.03
N GLU A 48 7.70 -20.57 5.90
CA GLU A 48 6.98 -21.82 5.61
C GLU A 48 5.96 -22.17 6.71
N ALA A 49 6.21 -21.77 7.96
CA ALA A 49 5.25 -21.92 9.06
C ALA A 49 4.10 -20.90 9.03
N GLN A 50 4.30 -19.73 8.41
CA GLN A 50 3.30 -18.66 8.36
C GLN A 50 2.46 -18.70 7.08
N TYR A 51 3.05 -19.13 5.97
CA TYR A 51 2.45 -19.04 4.64
C TYR A 51 2.45 -20.42 3.97
N ASP A 52 1.25 -20.91 3.69
CA ASP A 52 1.06 -22.00 2.72
C ASP A 52 1.06 -21.40 1.31
N LEU A 53 2.23 -21.41 0.67
CA LEU A 53 2.41 -20.81 -0.66
C LEU A 53 1.67 -21.57 -1.76
N THR A 54 1.43 -22.87 -1.58
CA THR A 54 0.66 -23.68 -2.53
C THR A 54 -0.81 -23.32 -2.45
N ALA A 55 -1.38 -23.24 -1.24
CA ALA A 55 -2.76 -22.79 -1.07
C ALA A 55 -2.95 -21.35 -1.59
N LEU A 56 -1.99 -20.46 -1.32
CA LEU A 56 -2.00 -19.09 -1.83
C LEU A 56 -2.01 -19.04 -3.37
N GLU A 57 -1.18 -19.86 -4.03
CA GLU A 57 -1.15 -19.96 -5.49
C GLU A 57 -2.52 -20.37 -6.04
N GLU A 58 -3.15 -21.40 -5.47
CA GLU A 58 -4.47 -21.87 -5.88
C GLU A 58 -5.55 -20.79 -5.72
N GLU A 59 -5.54 -20.06 -4.60
CA GLU A 59 -6.45 -18.95 -4.34
C GLU A 59 -6.27 -17.82 -5.35
N VAL A 60 -5.02 -17.44 -5.64
CA VAL A 60 -4.69 -16.41 -6.63
C VAL A 60 -5.16 -16.82 -8.02
N LEU A 61 -4.86 -18.04 -8.47
CA LEU A 61 -5.30 -18.56 -9.77
C LEU A 61 -6.82 -18.61 -9.89
N THR A 62 -7.51 -19.03 -8.82
CA THR A 62 -8.98 -19.04 -8.76
C THR A 62 -9.55 -17.63 -8.86
N SER A 63 -8.96 -16.67 -8.14
CA SER A 63 -9.35 -15.26 -8.17
C SER A 63 -9.12 -14.64 -9.56
N GLN A 64 -8.00 -14.97 -10.21
CA GLN A 64 -7.74 -14.56 -11.60
C GLN A 64 -8.78 -15.14 -12.56
N ALA A 65 -9.10 -16.44 -12.48
CA ALA A 65 -10.08 -17.07 -13.35
C ALA A 65 -11.47 -16.42 -13.22
N ARG A 66 -11.94 -16.18 -11.99
CA ARG A 66 -13.20 -15.49 -11.71
C ARG A 66 -13.23 -14.09 -12.31
N ARG A 67 -12.17 -13.30 -12.11
CA ARG A 67 -12.09 -11.93 -12.63
C ARG A 67 -12.02 -11.88 -14.15
N ARG A 68 -11.33 -12.81 -14.81
CA ARG A 68 -11.31 -12.88 -16.28
C ARG A 68 -12.71 -13.11 -16.85
N LEU A 69 -13.48 -14.03 -16.24
CA LEU A 69 -14.86 -14.29 -16.63
C LEU A 69 -15.74 -13.03 -16.48
N VAL A 70 -15.70 -12.40 -15.31
CA VAL A 70 -16.49 -11.19 -15.03
C VAL A 70 -16.07 -10.03 -15.94
N ALA A 71 -14.77 -9.81 -16.12
CA ALA A 71 -14.24 -8.77 -16.98
C ALA A 71 -14.68 -8.97 -18.44
N GLN A 72 -14.70 -10.20 -18.94
CA GLN A 72 -15.22 -10.50 -20.27
C GLN A 72 -16.72 -10.20 -20.37
N ALA A 73 -17.51 -10.59 -19.37
CA ALA A 73 -18.95 -10.31 -19.35
C ALA A 73 -19.25 -8.80 -19.33
N LEU A 74 -18.48 -8.02 -18.57
CA LEU A 74 -18.63 -6.55 -18.45
C LEU A 74 -18.28 -5.79 -19.74
N GLN A 75 -17.63 -6.42 -20.72
CA GLN A 75 -17.37 -5.83 -22.04
C GLN A 75 -18.62 -5.81 -22.94
N TYR A 76 -19.67 -6.56 -22.59
CA TYR A 76 -20.91 -6.62 -23.35
C TYR A 76 -22.00 -5.74 -22.73
N GLY A 77 -22.78 -5.06 -23.58
CA GLY A 77 -23.90 -4.23 -23.14
C GLY A 77 -23.47 -2.80 -22.79
N THR A 78 -24.11 -2.22 -21.77
CA THR A 78 -23.84 -0.84 -21.35
C THR A 78 -22.78 -0.80 -20.25
N ALA A 79 -21.67 -0.11 -20.51
CA ALA A 79 -20.62 0.07 -19.53
C ALA A 79 -21.14 0.78 -18.26
N ARG A 80 -20.63 0.33 -17.11
CA ARG A 80 -20.86 0.94 -15.78
C ARG A 80 -19.50 1.21 -15.16
N PRO A 81 -18.98 2.45 -15.21
CA PRO A 81 -17.67 2.75 -14.65
C PRO A 81 -17.67 2.56 -13.13
N TRP A 82 -16.53 2.17 -12.58
CA TRP A 82 -16.30 2.09 -11.14
C TRP A 82 -15.56 3.31 -10.58
N ASP A 83 -15.20 4.24 -11.46
CA ASP A 83 -14.56 5.48 -11.06
C ASP A 83 -15.48 6.26 -10.11
N PHE A 84 -14.91 6.68 -8.99
CA PHE A 84 -15.61 7.57 -8.08
C PHE A 84 -15.73 8.96 -8.70
N GLU A 85 -16.97 9.40 -8.93
CA GLU A 85 -17.26 10.76 -9.37
C GLU A 85 -17.75 11.60 -8.18
N PRO A 86 -16.96 12.58 -7.70
CA PRO A 86 -17.35 13.40 -6.56
C PRO A 86 -18.47 14.36 -6.92
N ASP A 87 -19.42 14.55 -5.99
CA ASP A 87 -20.50 15.52 -6.14
C ASP A 87 -19.94 16.97 -6.23
N PRO A 88 -20.32 17.75 -7.25
CA PRO A 88 -19.96 19.17 -7.37
C PRO A 88 -20.26 20.02 -6.13
N GLU A 89 -21.28 19.68 -5.33
CA GLU A 89 -21.67 20.44 -4.14
C GLU A 89 -20.66 20.35 -2.99
N GLN A 90 -19.82 19.32 -2.97
CA GLN A 90 -18.76 19.13 -1.97
C GLN A 90 -17.44 19.85 -2.33
N ARG A 91 -17.39 20.52 -3.50
CA ARG A 91 -16.15 21.06 -4.07
C ARG A 91 -15.73 22.40 -3.47
N TYR A 92 -16.61 23.10 -2.75
CA TYR A 92 -16.33 24.42 -2.16
C TYR A 92 -16.99 24.57 -0.78
N VAL A 93 -16.29 25.20 0.16
CA VAL A 93 -16.89 25.65 1.42
C VAL A 93 -17.97 26.70 1.09
N ARG A 94 -19.23 26.32 1.25
CA ARG A 94 -20.34 27.27 1.18
C ARG A 94 -20.66 27.78 2.58
N GLY A 95 -20.12 28.95 2.89
CA GLY A 95 -20.63 29.81 3.96
C GLY A 95 -21.26 31.03 3.31
N ASP A 96 -22.38 31.51 3.84
CA ASP A 96 -22.84 32.84 3.50
C ASP A 96 -21.86 33.85 4.12
N PHE A 97 -20.87 34.24 3.32
CA PHE A 97 -19.87 35.26 3.67
C PHE A 97 -20.54 36.50 4.29
N TRP A 98 -21.73 36.89 3.80
CA TRP A 98 -22.47 38.03 4.33
C TRP A 98 -23.07 37.77 5.71
N THR A 99 -23.52 36.56 5.99
CA THR A 99 -23.97 36.18 7.34
C THR A 99 -22.80 36.11 8.31
N ALA A 100 -21.63 35.59 7.89
CA ALA A 100 -20.43 35.60 8.73
C ALA A 100 -19.95 37.04 9.04
N LEU A 101 -20.06 37.95 8.07
CA LEU A 101 -19.70 39.37 8.24
C LEU A 101 -20.58 40.08 9.30
N LYS A 102 -21.85 39.69 9.46
CA LYS A 102 -22.76 40.25 10.48
C LYS A 102 -22.28 40.00 11.92
N PHE A 103 -21.52 38.94 12.15
CA PHE A 103 -20.96 38.60 13.46
C PHE A 103 -19.53 39.13 13.66
N GLY A 104 -18.89 39.65 12.62
CA GLY A 104 -17.57 40.25 12.68
C GLY A 104 -17.63 41.67 13.24
N GLN A 105 -17.42 41.85 14.54
CA GLN A 105 -17.26 43.18 15.13
C GLN A 105 -15.82 43.67 14.95
N ILE A 106 -15.62 44.71 14.14
CA ILE A 106 -14.36 45.46 14.12
C ILE A 106 -14.37 46.36 15.36
N ARG A 107 -13.48 46.07 16.31
CA ARG A 107 -13.33 46.90 17.51
C ARG A 107 -12.70 48.23 17.10
N GLU A 108 -13.48 49.31 17.12
CA GLU A 108 -12.93 50.65 16.91
C GLU A 108 -11.94 50.98 18.02
N VAL A 109 -10.70 51.31 17.65
CA VAL A 109 -9.69 51.80 18.58
C VAL A 109 -9.90 53.32 18.70
N ALA A 110 -10.32 53.78 19.88
CA ALA A 110 -10.57 55.19 20.14
C ALA A 110 -9.31 56.06 19.85
N PRO A 111 -9.46 57.27 19.27
CA PRO A 111 -8.32 58.11 18.94
C PRO A 111 -7.66 58.64 20.21
N LYS A 112 -6.32 58.56 20.25
CA LYS A 112 -5.52 59.12 21.35
C LYS A 112 -5.71 60.64 21.40
N GLN A 113 -6.20 61.15 22.53
CA GLN A 113 -6.19 62.59 22.81
C GLN A 113 -4.74 63.02 23.14
N GLN A 114 -4.40 64.21 22.64
CA GLN A 114 -3.08 64.86 22.72
C GLN A 114 -2.66 65.23 24.14
#